data_AF-A0AAU9KM65-F1
#
_entry.id   AF-A0AAU9KM65-F1
#
_cell.length_a   1.000
_cell.length_b   1.000
_cell.length_c   1.000
_cell.angle_alpha   90.00
_cell.angle_beta   90.00
_cell.angle_gamma   90.00
#
_symmetry.space_group_name_H-M   'P 1'
#
loop_
_entity.id
_entity.type
_entity.pdbx_description
1 polymer ?
#
loop_
_entity_poly.entity_id
_entity_poly.type
_entity_poly.pdbx_seq_one_letter_code
_entity_poly.pdbx_strand_id
1 'polypeptide(L)'
;MGRKTWESLPAKVRPLPKRYSVVLTRNTSYKESVSNNVGVAASFYEALELVQQQGSKVDQVFVIGGSAVYAEALAYRGCNKVYLTKVKGQFECDAFFPLEQLMQSYRVVAESEILKENGVKFQFMEWERKNKELEDVETTVLVDKTTPHEEMQYLNLIRTILTQGAKRDDRTGTGTLSVFGAQMRFSLRSNVFPLLTTKRVFWRGVAEELLWFISGNTNAHALQQKDIHIWDGNGSREYLDSRGLQSREVGDLGPVYGFQWRHFGAKYTDMHADYTGQGVDQLAEVIHKLRTNPSDRRIVLSAWNPADLNEMALPVPHVLPILRGKCYALLTRLVAQVVGLKPGEFIHVIGDAHIYLNHEEPLIKQLTRTPRPFPTLHVNPEKIASIDDFTFEDFEVRNYHPHGAIKMTMSV
;
A
#
# COMPACT_ATOMS: atom_id res chain seq x y z
N MET A 1 4.02 -10.41 -29.88
CA MET A 1 4.51 -11.67 -30.47
C MET A 1 5.88 -11.46 -31.10
N GLY A 2 6.70 -12.48 -31.26
CA GLY A 2 8.01 -12.38 -31.92
C GLY A 2 7.90 -12.22 -33.45
N ARG A 3 8.94 -11.66 -34.09
CA ARG A 3 8.98 -11.46 -35.55
C ARG A 3 8.68 -12.72 -36.36
N LYS A 4 9.31 -13.86 -36.04
CA LYS A 4 9.07 -15.13 -36.75
C LYS A 4 7.62 -15.59 -36.64
N THR A 5 7.00 -15.40 -35.46
CA THR A 5 5.57 -15.69 -35.26
C THR A 5 4.70 -14.77 -36.10
N TRP A 6 5.01 -13.48 -36.13
CA TRP A 6 4.34 -12.51 -37.01
C TRP A 6 4.49 -12.88 -38.49
N GLU A 7 5.68 -13.34 -38.90
CA GLU A 7 5.99 -13.78 -40.26
C GLU A 7 5.24 -15.06 -40.67
N SER A 8 4.98 -15.96 -39.71
CA SER A 8 4.22 -17.20 -39.93
C SER A 8 2.71 -17.01 -40.12
N LEU A 9 2.15 -15.85 -39.73
CA LEU A 9 0.73 -15.59 -39.91
C LEU A 9 0.38 -15.41 -41.40
N PRO A 10 -0.71 -16.03 -41.91
CA PRO A 10 -1.15 -15.79 -43.28
C PRO A 10 -1.42 -14.31 -43.55
N ALA A 11 -0.99 -13.79 -44.70
CA ALA A 11 -1.08 -12.37 -45.03
C ALA A 11 -2.51 -11.80 -44.87
N LYS A 12 -3.54 -12.60 -45.19
CA LYS A 12 -4.96 -12.24 -45.06
C LYS A 12 -5.45 -11.95 -43.63
N VAL A 13 -4.73 -12.40 -42.60
CA VAL A 13 -5.09 -12.21 -41.18
C VAL A 13 -4.02 -11.43 -40.42
N ARG A 14 -3.10 -10.77 -41.11
CA ARG A 14 -1.99 -10.01 -40.54
C ARG A 14 -2.12 -8.53 -40.92
N PRO A 15 -2.38 -7.60 -39.99
CA PRO A 15 -2.59 -7.79 -38.54
C PRO A 15 -3.87 -8.56 -38.21
N LEU A 16 -3.87 -9.16 -37.01
CA LEU A 16 -5.04 -9.84 -36.48
C LEU A 16 -6.21 -8.86 -36.31
N PRO A 17 -7.41 -9.14 -36.85
CA PRO A 17 -8.51 -8.19 -36.83
C PRO A 17 -8.98 -7.90 -35.40
N LYS A 18 -9.45 -6.65 -35.19
CA LYS A 18 -9.98 -6.11 -33.92
C LYS A 18 -9.01 -6.16 -32.74
N ARG A 19 -7.69 -6.23 -33.00
CA ARG A 19 -6.65 -6.33 -31.98
C ARG A 19 -5.51 -5.36 -32.29
N TYR A 20 -4.95 -4.76 -31.25
CA TYR A 20 -3.68 -4.05 -31.36
C TYR A 20 -2.53 -5.07 -31.29
N SER A 21 -1.71 -5.14 -32.34
CA SER A 21 -0.62 -6.10 -32.43
C SER A 21 0.72 -5.43 -32.14
N VAL A 22 1.57 -6.07 -31.34
CA VAL A 22 2.96 -5.64 -31.11
C VAL A 22 3.93 -6.74 -31.52
N VAL A 23 4.90 -6.39 -32.37
CA VAL A 23 5.93 -7.28 -32.91
C VAL A 23 7.26 -7.04 -32.20
N LEU A 24 7.81 -8.09 -31.61
CA LEU A 24 9.10 -8.09 -30.92
C LEU A 24 10.22 -8.45 -31.89
N THR A 25 11.14 -7.51 -32.08
CA THR A 25 12.30 -7.64 -32.97
C THR A 25 13.38 -6.64 -32.62
N ARG A 26 14.64 -7.09 -32.57
CA ARG A 26 15.79 -6.19 -32.37
C ARG A 26 16.08 -5.30 -33.58
N ASN A 27 15.44 -5.57 -34.73
CA ASN A 27 15.54 -4.72 -35.91
C ASN A 27 14.55 -3.55 -35.81
N THR A 28 15.01 -2.39 -35.37
CA THR A 28 14.18 -1.20 -35.18
C THR A 28 13.60 -0.64 -36.49
N SER A 29 14.27 -0.84 -37.64
CA SER A 29 13.75 -0.42 -38.95
C SER A 29 12.56 -1.25 -39.42
N TYR A 30 12.27 -2.39 -38.75
CA TYR A 30 11.12 -3.23 -39.09
C TYR A 30 9.77 -2.51 -38.95
N LYS A 31 9.72 -1.39 -38.21
CA LYS A 31 8.55 -0.51 -38.13
C LYS A 31 8.10 0.02 -39.49
N GLU A 32 9.02 0.23 -40.42
CA GLU A 32 8.73 0.68 -41.80
C GLU A 32 8.06 -0.41 -42.64
N SER A 33 8.20 -1.68 -42.22
CA SER A 33 7.68 -2.85 -42.93
C SER A 33 6.29 -3.30 -42.45
N VAL A 34 5.70 -2.60 -41.48
CA VAL A 34 4.38 -2.91 -40.92
C VAL A 34 3.46 -1.68 -40.97
N SER A 35 2.16 -1.91 -40.91
CA SER A 35 1.17 -0.83 -40.90
C SER A 35 1.24 0.00 -39.62
N ASN A 36 0.85 1.28 -39.70
CA ASN A 36 0.92 2.24 -38.58
C ASN A 36 0.13 1.82 -37.31
N ASN A 37 -0.81 0.89 -37.44
CA ASN A 37 -1.59 0.34 -36.33
C ASN A 37 -0.93 -0.88 -35.64
N VAL A 38 0.32 -1.19 -35.99
CA VAL A 38 1.12 -2.27 -35.40
C VAL A 38 2.29 -1.66 -34.65
N GLY A 39 2.44 -2.01 -33.37
CA GLY A 39 3.61 -1.65 -32.57
C GLY A 39 4.82 -2.51 -32.93
N VAL A 40 6.02 -1.93 -32.88
CA VAL A 40 7.28 -2.66 -32.99
C VAL A 40 8.14 -2.29 -31.80
N ALA A 41 8.62 -3.30 -31.09
CA ALA A 41 9.41 -3.15 -29.87
C ALA A 41 10.65 -4.05 -29.92
N ALA A 42 11.77 -3.56 -29.38
CA ALA A 42 13.03 -4.29 -29.30
C ALA A 42 13.09 -5.27 -28.12
N SER A 43 12.21 -5.10 -27.13
CA SER A 43 12.15 -5.94 -25.93
C SER A 43 10.72 -6.19 -25.45
N PHE A 44 10.51 -7.25 -24.65
CA PHE A 44 9.21 -7.56 -24.07
C PHE A 44 8.64 -6.42 -23.22
N TYR A 45 9.48 -5.72 -22.44
CA TYR A 45 9.04 -4.59 -21.61
C TYR A 45 8.64 -3.38 -22.45
N GLU A 46 9.39 -3.06 -23.50
CA GLU A 46 9.00 -1.99 -24.44
C GLU A 46 7.68 -2.33 -25.15
N ALA A 47 7.42 -3.61 -25.45
CA ALA A 47 6.12 -4.01 -25.98
C ALA A 47 4.99 -3.79 -24.97
N LEU A 48 5.22 -3.99 -23.67
CA LEU A 48 4.24 -3.67 -22.63
C LEU A 48 4.00 -2.16 -22.52
N GLU A 49 5.04 -1.33 -22.65
CA GLU A 49 4.90 0.14 -22.68
C GLU A 49 4.04 0.61 -23.87
N LEU A 50 4.27 0.06 -25.07
CA LEU A 50 3.45 0.37 -26.25
C LEU A 50 1.97 -0.03 -26.06
N VAL A 51 1.72 -1.13 -25.37
CA VAL A 51 0.36 -1.55 -25.01
C VAL A 51 -0.24 -0.59 -23.99
N GLN A 52 0.52 -0.18 -22.96
CA GLN A 52 0.07 0.76 -21.93
C GLN A 52 -0.29 2.14 -22.52
N GLN A 53 0.44 2.60 -23.54
CA GLN A 53 0.14 3.84 -24.27
C GLN A 53 -1.22 3.81 -25.00
N GLN A 54 -1.79 2.63 -25.26
CA GLN A 54 -3.14 2.53 -25.80
C GLN A 54 -4.22 2.85 -24.74
N GLY A 55 -3.87 2.89 -23.46
CA GLY A 55 -4.75 3.23 -22.35
C GLY A 55 -5.98 2.32 -22.30
N SER A 56 -7.16 2.93 -22.13
CA SER A 56 -8.44 2.23 -22.04
C SER A 56 -8.90 1.54 -23.33
N LYS A 57 -8.16 1.66 -24.44
CA LYS A 57 -8.47 0.96 -25.70
C LYS A 57 -8.10 -0.53 -25.66
N VAL A 58 -7.27 -0.94 -24.70
CA VAL A 58 -6.85 -2.33 -24.51
C VAL A 58 -7.41 -2.84 -23.19
N ASP A 59 -8.23 -3.88 -23.28
CA ASP A 59 -8.79 -4.57 -22.12
C ASP A 59 -7.85 -5.68 -21.61
N GLN A 60 -7.42 -6.57 -22.52
CA GLN A 60 -6.59 -7.72 -22.19
C GLN A 60 -5.36 -7.83 -23.09
N VAL A 61 -4.27 -8.34 -22.52
CA VAL A 61 -2.99 -8.54 -23.22
C VAL A 61 -2.71 -10.03 -23.38
N PHE A 62 -2.52 -10.47 -24.63
CA PHE A 62 -2.20 -11.85 -24.95
C PHE A 62 -0.81 -11.96 -25.57
N VAL A 63 0.05 -12.76 -24.95
CA VAL A 63 1.32 -13.18 -25.54
C VAL A 63 1.08 -14.43 -26.37
N ILE A 64 1.24 -14.32 -27.69
CA ILE A 64 0.93 -15.40 -28.63
C ILE A 64 2.17 -16.01 -29.31
N GLY A 65 3.32 -15.92 -28.64
CA GLY A 65 4.58 -16.57 -29.05
C GLY A 65 5.63 -15.64 -29.64
N GLY A 66 6.79 -16.17 -30.07
CA GLY A 66 7.21 -17.58 -30.09
C GLY A 66 7.96 -18.04 -28.83
N SER A 67 8.70 -19.15 -28.92
CA SER A 67 9.39 -19.80 -27.78
C SER A 67 10.10 -18.83 -26.82
N ALA A 68 11.00 -17.98 -27.32
CA ALA A 68 11.70 -16.99 -26.50
C ALA A 68 10.75 -15.97 -25.83
N VAL A 69 9.73 -15.51 -26.57
CA VAL A 69 8.73 -14.57 -26.04
C VAL A 69 7.85 -15.22 -24.98
N TYR A 70 7.52 -16.52 -25.14
CA TYR A 70 6.83 -17.28 -24.10
C TYR A 70 7.70 -17.42 -22.85
N ALA A 71 9.00 -17.69 -22.99
CA ALA A 71 9.90 -17.78 -21.85
C ALA A 71 9.97 -16.45 -21.06
N GLU A 72 10.09 -15.32 -21.78
CA GLU A 72 10.02 -13.98 -21.19
C GLU A 72 8.66 -13.72 -20.51
N ALA A 73 7.55 -14.13 -21.15
CA ALA A 73 6.20 -13.95 -20.60
C ALA A 73 5.93 -14.81 -19.35
N LEU A 74 6.39 -16.07 -19.31
CA LEU A 74 6.26 -16.92 -18.13
C LEU A 74 7.11 -16.42 -16.96
N ALA A 75 8.25 -15.79 -17.24
CA ALA A 75 9.07 -15.12 -16.24
C ALA A 75 8.41 -13.82 -15.72
N TYR A 76 7.60 -13.16 -16.53
CA TYR A 76 6.87 -11.96 -16.14
C TYR A 76 5.70 -12.26 -15.19
N ARG A 77 5.78 -11.75 -13.94
CA ARG A 77 4.76 -12.02 -12.91
C ARG A 77 3.34 -11.57 -13.28
N GLY A 78 3.19 -10.56 -14.14
CA GLY A 78 1.88 -10.12 -14.65
C GLY A 78 1.22 -11.10 -15.64
N CYS A 79 1.89 -12.19 -16.02
CA CYS A 79 1.24 -13.31 -16.70
C CYS A 79 0.55 -14.20 -15.65
N ASN A 80 -0.75 -14.00 -15.43
CA ASN A 80 -1.52 -14.76 -14.43
C ASN A 80 -2.10 -16.07 -14.97
N LYS A 81 -2.41 -16.11 -16.27
CA LYS A 81 -3.07 -17.25 -16.92
C LYS A 81 -2.32 -17.70 -18.16
N VAL A 82 -2.33 -19.01 -18.41
CA VAL A 82 -1.84 -19.62 -19.64
C VAL A 82 -2.94 -20.53 -20.20
N TYR A 83 -3.37 -20.23 -21.42
CA TYR A 83 -4.27 -21.07 -22.18
C TYR A 83 -3.43 -21.95 -23.11
N LEU A 84 -3.38 -23.25 -22.80
CA LEU A 84 -2.54 -24.22 -23.50
C LEU A 84 -3.41 -25.26 -24.21
N THR A 85 -3.25 -25.40 -25.52
CA THR A 85 -3.83 -26.53 -26.26
C THR A 85 -2.84 -27.68 -26.29
N LYS A 86 -3.13 -28.75 -25.56
CA LYS A 86 -2.33 -29.97 -25.54
C LYS A 86 -2.71 -30.86 -26.73
N VAL A 87 -1.93 -30.77 -27.81
CA VAL A 87 -2.07 -31.62 -29.00
C VAL A 87 -1.43 -32.99 -28.71
N LYS A 88 -2.19 -34.07 -28.88
CA LYS A 88 -1.73 -35.44 -28.63
C LYS A 88 -1.17 -36.04 -29.92
N GLY A 89 0.13 -36.31 -29.93
CA GLY A 89 0.85 -36.91 -31.04
C GLY A 89 2.34 -36.59 -30.94
N GLN A 90 3.11 -37.12 -31.89
CA GLN A 90 4.51 -36.75 -32.11
C GLN A 90 4.60 -36.11 -33.49
N PHE A 91 5.23 -34.93 -33.54
CA PHE A 91 5.39 -34.15 -34.76
C PHE A 91 6.83 -33.63 -34.78
N GLU A 92 7.39 -33.48 -35.98
CA GLU A 92 8.69 -32.81 -36.13
C GLU A 92 8.53 -31.32 -35.83
N CYS A 93 9.31 -30.81 -34.88
CA CYS A 93 9.25 -29.42 -34.43
C CYS A 93 10.67 -28.88 -34.21
N ASP A 94 10.87 -27.61 -34.55
CA ASP A 94 12.13 -26.86 -34.38
C ASP A 94 12.03 -25.74 -33.33
N ALA A 95 10.83 -25.54 -32.75
CA ALA A 95 10.56 -24.56 -31.70
C ALA A 95 9.67 -25.18 -30.62
N PHE A 96 10.06 -24.98 -29.36
CA PHE A 96 9.42 -25.62 -28.21
C PHE A 96 8.87 -24.59 -27.23
N PHE A 97 7.68 -24.87 -26.68
CA PHE A 97 7.14 -24.10 -25.55
C PHE A 97 7.92 -24.46 -24.27
N PRO A 98 8.28 -23.49 -23.41
CA PRO A 98 9.01 -23.73 -22.17
C PRO A 98 8.13 -24.42 -21.10
N LEU A 99 7.79 -25.69 -21.34
CA LEU A 99 6.86 -26.47 -20.52
C LEU A 99 7.36 -26.66 -19.09
N GLU A 100 8.66 -26.87 -18.90
CA GLU A 100 9.26 -27.02 -17.57
C GLU A 100 9.05 -25.75 -16.72
N GLN A 101 9.30 -24.58 -17.30
CA GLN A 101 9.08 -23.28 -16.64
C GLN A 101 7.61 -23.08 -16.27
N LEU A 102 6.69 -23.49 -17.15
CA LEU A 102 5.25 -23.47 -16.87
C LEU A 102 4.92 -24.38 -15.67
N MET A 103 5.34 -25.64 -15.69
CA MET A 103 5.04 -26.63 -14.64
C MET A 103 5.61 -26.24 -13.28
N GLN A 104 6.75 -25.53 -13.26
CA GLN A 104 7.33 -24.99 -12.03
C GLN A 104 6.41 -23.93 -11.40
N SER A 105 5.91 -22.99 -12.22
CA SER A 105 5.28 -21.75 -11.73
C SER A 105 3.75 -21.73 -11.83
N TYR A 106 3.11 -22.69 -12.49
CA TYR A 106 1.67 -22.71 -12.77
C TYR A 106 1.04 -24.05 -12.42
N ARG A 107 -0.26 -24.04 -12.09
CA ARG A 107 -1.08 -25.23 -11.88
C ARG A 107 -2.23 -25.26 -12.89
N VAL A 108 -2.66 -26.45 -13.27
CA VAL A 108 -3.88 -26.63 -14.08
C VAL A 108 -5.09 -26.27 -13.23
N VAL A 109 -6.01 -25.49 -13.79
CA VAL A 109 -7.28 -25.11 -13.15
C VAL A 109 -8.50 -25.56 -13.94
N ALA A 110 -8.37 -25.80 -15.24
CA ALA A 110 -9.44 -26.38 -16.05
C ALA A 110 -8.87 -27.22 -17.20
N GLU A 111 -9.63 -28.24 -17.57
CA GLU A 111 -9.37 -29.05 -18.76
C GLU A 111 -10.67 -29.30 -19.50
N SER A 112 -10.65 -29.22 -20.83
CA SER A 112 -11.78 -29.65 -21.66
C SER A 112 -11.82 -31.17 -21.79
N GLU A 113 -12.90 -31.68 -22.39
CA GLU A 113 -12.91 -33.01 -22.99
C GLU A 113 -11.85 -33.14 -24.11
N ILE A 114 -11.52 -34.38 -24.47
CA ILE A 114 -10.60 -34.65 -25.58
C ILE A 114 -11.38 -34.48 -26.88
N LEU A 115 -10.94 -33.52 -27.69
CA LEU A 115 -11.48 -33.26 -29.01
C LEU A 115 -10.62 -33.96 -30.07
N LYS A 116 -11.18 -34.14 -31.26
CA LYS A 116 -10.48 -34.74 -32.40
C LYS A 116 -10.83 -33.97 -33.67
N GLU A 117 -9.80 -33.54 -34.39
CA GLU A 117 -9.94 -32.90 -35.69
C GLU A 117 -8.87 -33.45 -36.64
N ASN A 118 -9.24 -33.81 -37.87
CA ASN A 118 -8.34 -34.37 -38.88
C ASN A 118 -7.46 -35.52 -38.38
N GLY A 119 -8.00 -36.39 -37.52
CA GLY A 119 -7.26 -37.52 -36.94
C GLY A 119 -6.44 -37.18 -35.69
N VAL A 120 -6.17 -35.90 -35.42
CA VAL A 120 -5.35 -35.42 -34.30
C VAL A 120 -6.24 -35.17 -33.09
N LYS A 121 -5.89 -35.78 -31.95
CA LYS A 121 -6.58 -35.54 -30.68
C LYS A 121 -5.95 -34.35 -29.95
N PHE A 122 -6.74 -33.51 -29.30
CA PHE A 122 -6.22 -32.41 -28.49
C PHE A 122 -7.15 -32.09 -27.32
N GLN A 123 -6.65 -31.27 -26.39
CA GLN A 123 -7.38 -30.86 -25.19
C GLN A 123 -7.01 -29.41 -24.86
N PHE A 124 -7.99 -28.61 -24.47
CA PHE A 124 -7.76 -27.27 -23.95
C PHE A 124 -7.46 -27.33 -22.47
N MET A 125 -6.43 -26.62 -22.04
CA MET A 125 -6.03 -26.53 -20.65
C MET A 125 -5.91 -25.07 -20.25
N GLU A 126 -6.50 -24.72 -19.11
CA GLU A 126 -6.26 -23.45 -18.44
C GLU A 126 -5.32 -23.67 -17.27
N TRP A 127 -4.25 -22.89 -17.25
CA TRP A 127 -3.28 -22.88 -16.18
C TRP A 127 -3.30 -21.52 -15.49
N GLU A 128 -3.24 -21.54 -14.17
CA GLU A 128 -3.15 -20.35 -13.34
C GLU A 128 -1.80 -20.36 -12.61
N ARG A 129 -1.17 -19.19 -12.49
CA ARG A 129 0.11 -19.08 -11.78
C ARG A 129 -0.09 -19.59 -10.34
N LYS A 130 0.78 -20.50 -9.89
CA LYS A 130 0.76 -21.00 -8.51
C LYS A 130 0.93 -19.79 -7.59
N ASN A 131 -0.06 -19.54 -6.75
CA ASN A 131 0.13 -18.67 -5.61
C ASN A 131 1.11 -19.41 -4.69
N LYS A 132 2.32 -18.88 -4.53
CA LYS A 132 3.27 -19.36 -3.52
C LYS A 132 2.68 -19.07 -2.14
N GLU A 133 1.86 -19.97 -1.63
CA GLU A 133 1.60 -20.08 -0.20
C GLU A 133 1.80 -21.55 0.16
N LEU A 134 2.69 -21.78 1.12
CA LEU A 134 3.16 -23.04 1.70
C LEU A 134 4.42 -23.60 1.00
N GLU A 135 5.47 -23.80 1.80
CA GLU A 135 6.80 -24.36 1.49
C GLU A 135 7.87 -23.36 1.02
N ASP A 136 8.57 -22.85 2.04
CA ASP A 136 9.98 -22.45 2.11
C ASP A 136 10.51 -21.20 1.38
N VAL A 137 10.71 -20.17 2.22
CA VAL A 137 11.94 -19.37 2.39
C VAL A 137 12.74 -19.06 1.11
N GLU A 138 12.40 -17.94 0.46
CA GLU A 138 13.32 -16.82 0.27
C GLU A 138 12.56 -15.67 -0.42
N THR A 139 12.51 -14.57 0.30
CA THR A 139 11.84 -13.32 -0.03
C THR A 139 12.48 -12.63 -1.23
N THR A 140 11.78 -12.65 -2.37
CA THR A 140 11.89 -11.56 -3.36
C THR A 140 10.50 -11.00 -3.67
N VAL A 141 10.19 -9.91 -2.95
CA VAL A 141 9.13 -8.96 -3.28
C VAL A 141 9.49 -8.35 -4.64
N LEU A 142 8.85 -8.79 -5.72
CA LEU A 142 9.04 -8.18 -7.04
C LEU A 142 8.02 -7.03 -7.20
N VAL A 143 8.57 -5.83 -7.25
CA VAL A 143 7.91 -4.55 -7.54
C VAL A 143 7.42 -4.54 -8.99
N ASP A 144 6.13 -4.28 -9.19
CA ASP A 144 5.58 -3.86 -10.49
C ASP A 144 6.19 -2.48 -10.86
N LYS A 145 6.87 -2.40 -12.00
CA LYS A 145 7.48 -1.17 -12.52
C LYS A 145 6.58 -0.40 -13.50
N THR A 146 5.38 -0.91 -13.80
CA THR A 146 4.41 -0.30 -14.73
C THR A 146 3.35 0.55 -14.02
N THR A 147 3.12 0.27 -12.74
CA THR A 147 2.40 1.15 -11.82
C THR A 147 3.42 1.92 -10.99
N PRO A 148 3.40 3.28 -10.96
CA PRO A 148 4.28 4.04 -10.09
C PRO A 148 4.12 3.56 -8.64
N HIS A 149 5.24 3.25 -7.99
CA HIS A 149 5.25 2.80 -6.59
C HIS A 149 4.37 3.72 -5.73
N GLU A 150 3.48 3.18 -4.89
CA GLU A 150 2.49 3.98 -4.16
C GLU A 150 3.11 5.10 -3.29
N GLU A 151 4.33 4.90 -2.79
CA GLU A 151 5.14 5.95 -2.10
C GLU A 151 5.35 7.22 -2.95
N MET A 152 5.26 7.13 -4.28
CA MET A 152 5.32 8.29 -5.17
C MET A 152 4.19 9.30 -4.91
N GLN A 153 3.04 8.87 -4.39
CA GLN A 153 1.97 9.80 -4.00
C GLN A 153 2.44 10.76 -2.90
N TYR A 154 3.15 10.25 -1.91
CA TYR A 154 3.76 11.05 -0.85
C TYR A 154 4.87 11.96 -1.38
N LEU A 155 5.77 11.45 -2.23
CA LEU A 155 6.85 12.26 -2.79
C LEU A 155 6.33 13.35 -3.74
N ASN A 156 5.29 13.05 -4.52
CA ASN A 156 4.64 14.03 -5.38
C ASN A 156 3.94 15.11 -4.55
N LEU A 157 3.27 14.75 -3.46
CA LEU A 157 2.69 15.73 -2.54
C LEU A 157 3.75 16.68 -1.96
N ILE A 158 4.92 16.15 -1.56
CA ILE A 158 6.06 17.00 -1.15
C ILE A 158 6.45 17.97 -2.27
N ARG A 159 6.64 17.47 -3.50
CA ARG A 159 7.00 18.32 -4.65
C ARG A 159 5.95 19.40 -4.90
N THR A 160 4.67 19.06 -4.81
CA THR A 160 3.57 20.01 -4.97
C THR A 160 3.63 21.10 -3.90
N ILE A 161 3.81 20.74 -2.62
CA ILE A 161 3.90 21.73 -1.55
C ILE A 161 5.14 22.63 -1.72
N LEU A 162 6.30 22.07 -2.06
CA LEU A 162 7.53 22.86 -2.24
C LEU A 162 7.46 23.81 -3.44
N THR A 163 6.71 23.47 -4.49
CA THR A 163 6.66 24.26 -5.74
C THR A 163 5.45 25.19 -5.83
N GLN A 164 4.33 24.81 -5.23
CA GLN A 164 3.04 25.51 -5.35
C GLN A 164 2.46 25.93 -3.99
N GLY A 165 3.08 25.52 -2.88
CA GLY A 165 2.57 25.81 -1.54
C GLY A 165 2.60 27.29 -1.23
N ALA A 166 1.50 27.79 -0.66
CA ALA A 166 1.44 29.16 -0.15
C ALA A 166 2.25 29.24 1.15
N LYS A 167 3.12 30.24 1.25
CA LYS A 167 3.82 30.53 2.50
C LYS A 167 2.83 31.05 3.54
N ARG A 168 2.87 30.48 4.75
CA ARG A 168 2.01 30.87 5.87
C ARG A 168 2.82 30.95 7.15
N ASP A 169 2.44 31.88 8.01
CA ASP A 169 2.86 31.85 9.41
C ASP A 169 2.13 30.71 10.14
N ASP A 170 2.71 30.24 11.24
CA ASP A 170 2.16 29.13 12.01
C ASP A 170 2.36 29.35 13.52
N ARG A 171 1.62 28.59 14.35
CA ARG A 171 1.62 28.76 15.82
C ARG A 171 2.98 28.53 16.48
N THR A 172 3.88 27.78 15.85
CA THR A 172 5.23 27.46 16.36
C THR A 172 6.27 28.49 15.92
N GLY A 173 5.88 29.49 15.11
CA GLY A 173 6.78 30.52 14.59
C GLY A 173 7.82 30.03 13.57
N THR A 174 7.71 28.80 13.07
CA THR A 174 8.65 28.25 12.08
C THR A 174 8.32 28.71 10.66
N GLY A 175 7.05 28.97 10.39
CA GLY A 175 6.49 29.14 9.06
C GLY A 175 6.29 27.80 8.33
N THR A 176 5.37 27.80 7.38
CA THR A 176 5.05 26.63 6.56
C THR A 176 4.84 27.01 5.09
N LEU A 177 5.04 26.03 4.20
CA LEU A 177 4.46 25.99 2.86
C LEU A 177 3.26 25.06 2.90
N SER A 178 2.10 25.49 2.40
CA SER A 178 0.84 24.75 2.53
C SER A 178 0.06 24.68 1.22
N VAL A 179 -0.57 23.54 0.98
CA VAL A 179 -1.67 23.36 0.01
C VAL A 179 -2.89 22.80 0.72
N PHE A 180 -4.08 23.21 0.28
CA PHE A 180 -5.33 22.76 0.88
C PHE A 180 -6.00 21.67 0.04
N GLY A 181 -6.36 20.56 0.68
CA GLY A 181 -6.96 19.39 0.05
C GLY A 181 -5.93 18.53 -0.66
N ALA A 182 -5.57 17.41 -0.04
CA ALA A 182 -4.75 16.39 -0.68
C ALA A 182 -5.30 14.99 -0.36
N GLN A 183 -5.00 14.02 -1.23
CA GLN A 183 -5.38 12.63 -1.03
C GLN A 183 -4.24 11.70 -1.41
N MET A 184 -4.05 10.64 -0.63
CA MET A 184 -3.18 9.50 -0.95
C MET A 184 -3.93 8.20 -0.67
N ARG A 185 -3.61 7.15 -1.42
CA ARG A 185 -4.24 5.83 -1.33
C ARG A 185 -3.19 4.74 -1.29
N PHE A 186 -3.32 3.78 -0.39
CA PHE A 186 -2.33 2.72 -0.20
C PHE A 186 -2.99 1.35 -0.10
N SER A 187 -2.53 0.40 -0.90
CA SER A 187 -2.99 -0.98 -0.80
C SER A 187 -2.49 -1.63 0.48
N LEU A 188 -3.39 -2.36 1.15
CA LEU A 188 -3.06 -3.22 2.29
C LEU A 188 -3.19 -4.71 1.95
N ARG A 189 -3.48 -5.03 0.67
CA ARG A 189 -3.64 -6.40 0.20
C ARG A 189 -2.29 -7.12 0.20
N SER A 190 -2.34 -8.46 0.26
CA SER A 190 -1.15 -9.32 0.15
C SER A 190 -0.04 -8.97 1.16
N ASN A 191 -0.44 -8.61 2.38
CA ASN A 191 0.45 -8.23 3.48
C ASN A 191 1.33 -6.99 3.25
N VAL A 192 1.16 -6.25 2.16
CA VAL A 192 1.86 -4.98 1.92
C VAL A 192 1.52 -3.97 3.02
N PHE A 193 2.54 -3.30 3.55
CA PHE A 193 2.37 -2.28 4.57
C PHE A 193 3.06 -0.97 4.12
N PRO A 194 2.34 0.16 4.01
CA PRO A 194 2.85 1.41 3.44
C PRO A 194 3.79 2.16 4.39
N LEU A 195 4.87 1.49 4.79
CA LEU A 195 5.95 2.02 5.59
C LEU A 195 7.01 2.59 4.65
N LEU A 196 7.07 3.93 4.59
CA LEU A 196 7.98 4.67 3.71
C LEU A 196 9.40 4.10 3.71
N THR A 197 9.97 4.04 2.51
CA THR A 197 11.30 3.49 2.27
C THR A 197 12.31 4.57 1.90
N THR A 198 11.89 5.72 1.38
CA THR A 198 12.78 6.86 1.11
C THR A 198 13.37 7.50 2.36
N LYS A 199 12.84 7.18 3.55
CA LYS A 199 13.40 7.50 4.86
C LYS A 199 13.02 6.41 5.84
N ARG A 200 13.97 5.97 6.68
CA ARG A 200 13.68 5.06 7.80
C ARG A 200 12.63 5.67 8.74
N VAL A 201 11.56 4.92 8.99
CA VAL A 201 10.46 5.27 9.88
C VAL A 201 10.67 4.59 11.23
N PHE A 202 10.34 5.29 12.31
CA PHE A 202 10.37 4.72 13.66
C PHE A 202 9.16 3.79 13.88
N TRP A 203 9.25 2.56 13.38
CA TRP A 203 8.16 1.57 13.41
C TRP A 203 7.64 1.29 14.82
N ARG A 204 8.54 1.06 15.79
CA ARG A 204 8.15 0.77 17.17
C ARG A 204 7.28 1.88 17.75
N GLY A 205 7.68 3.14 17.55
CA GLY A 205 6.87 4.30 17.97
C GLY A 205 5.47 4.31 17.34
N VAL A 206 5.34 3.98 16.05
CA VAL A 206 4.03 3.91 15.36
C VAL A 206 3.12 2.83 15.95
N ALA A 207 3.66 1.62 16.16
CA ALA A 207 2.88 0.50 16.66
C ALA A 207 2.43 0.72 18.11
N GLU A 208 3.36 1.13 18.97
CA GLU A 208 3.12 1.35 20.39
C GLU A 208 2.23 2.57 20.66
N GLU A 209 2.34 3.64 19.86
CA GLU A 209 1.40 4.77 19.91
C GLU A 209 -0.01 4.32 19.53
N LEU A 210 -0.18 3.47 18.50
CA LEU A 210 -1.49 2.95 18.15
C LEU A 210 -2.08 2.08 19.27
N LEU A 211 -1.30 1.18 19.86
CA LEU A 211 -1.75 0.36 20.99
C LEU A 211 -2.14 1.24 22.19
N TRP A 212 -1.40 2.31 22.44
CA TRP A 212 -1.73 3.32 23.44
C TRP A 212 -3.06 4.02 23.13
N PHE A 213 -3.31 4.42 21.87
CA PHE A 213 -4.64 4.96 21.48
C PHE A 213 -5.76 3.92 21.62
N ILE A 214 -5.54 2.68 21.20
CA ILE A 214 -6.53 1.61 21.33
C ILE A 214 -6.90 1.44 22.80
N SER A 215 -5.93 1.43 23.72
CA SER A 215 -6.18 1.28 25.16
C SER A 215 -6.94 2.43 25.83
N GLY A 216 -7.17 3.56 25.13
CA GLY A 216 -7.80 4.74 25.73
C GLY A 216 -6.87 5.58 26.61
N ASN A 217 -5.59 5.21 26.70
CA ASN A 217 -4.62 5.84 27.59
C ASN A 217 -4.27 7.28 27.13
N THR A 218 -4.06 8.17 28.11
CA THR A 218 -3.73 9.59 27.92
C THR A 218 -2.45 10.02 28.64
N ASN A 219 -1.79 9.08 29.32
CA ASN A 219 -0.53 9.26 30.03
C ASN A 219 0.68 9.02 29.08
N ALA A 220 1.42 10.08 28.77
CA ALA A 220 2.62 10.00 27.93
C ALA A 220 3.75 9.18 28.58
N HIS A 221 3.80 9.05 29.91
CA HIS A 221 4.81 8.25 30.60
C HIS A 221 4.74 6.76 30.24
N ALA A 222 3.56 6.25 29.89
CA ALA A 222 3.41 4.87 29.44
C ALA A 222 4.20 4.60 28.13
N LEU A 223 4.34 5.61 27.28
CA LEU A 223 5.18 5.55 26.08
C LEU A 223 6.66 5.76 26.43
N GLN A 224 6.98 6.70 27.33
CA GLN A 224 8.36 6.94 27.78
C GLN A 224 8.99 5.71 28.45
N GLN A 225 8.23 4.95 29.24
CA GLN A 225 8.67 3.69 29.84
C GLN A 225 9.08 2.65 28.79
N LYS A 226 8.59 2.77 27.56
CA LYS A 226 8.93 1.95 26.40
C LYS A 226 9.97 2.61 25.48
N ASP A 227 10.64 3.66 25.95
CA ASP A 227 11.61 4.49 25.22
C ASP A 227 11.00 5.19 23.98
N ILE A 228 9.76 5.67 24.11
CA ILE A 228 9.04 6.38 23.05
C ILE A 228 8.70 7.79 23.51
N HIS A 229 9.42 8.77 22.97
CA HIS A 229 9.44 10.17 23.41
C HIS A 229 8.70 11.13 22.46
N ILE A 230 7.78 10.61 21.63
CA ILE A 230 7.12 11.40 20.56
C ILE A 230 6.13 12.45 21.11
N TRP A 231 5.72 12.31 22.37
CA TRP A 231 4.77 13.20 23.04
C TRP A 231 5.43 14.12 24.09
N ASP A 232 6.72 13.96 24.37
CA ASP A 232 7.42 14.68 25.43
C ASP A 232 7.33 16.20 25.29
N GLY A 233 7.49 16.70 24.06
CA GLY A 233 7.39 18.13 23.79
C GLY A 233 6.00 18.71 24.09
N ASN A 234 4.93 17.94 23.84
CA ASN A 234 3.56 18.37 24.10
C ASN A 234 3.09 18.06 25.53
N GLY A 235 3.77 17.16 26.23
CA GLY A 235 3.51 16.82 27.62
C GLY A 235 4.38 17.59 28.63
N SER A 236 5.29 18.45 28.18
CA SER A 236 6.18 19.22 29.06
C SER A 236 5.43 20.26 29.88
N ARG A 237 5.99 20.65 31.03
CA ARG A 237 5.40 21.68 31.90
C ARG A 237 5.21 22.99 31.14
N GLU A 238 6.24 23.42 30.40
CA GLU A 238 6.24 24.66 29.64
C GLU A 238 5.14 24.66 28.58
N TYR A 239 4.95 23.54 27.87
CA TYR A 239 3.93 23.44 26.84
C TYR A 239 2.52 23.44 27.43
N LEU A 240 2.28 22.65 28.47
CA LEU A 240 0.99 22.62 29.16
C LEU A 240 0.61 24.00 29.72
N ASP A 241 1.57 24.73 30.29
CA ASP A 241 1.34 26.09 30.78
C ASP A 241 1.00 27.07 29.64
N SER A 242 1.68 26.94 28.49
CA SER A 242 1.37 27.73 27.28
C SER A 242 -0.05 27.48 26.75
N ARG A 243 -0.64 26.32 27.08
CA ARG A 243 -2.01 25.94 26.73
C ARG A 243 -3.04 26.31 27.81
N GLY A 244 -2.61 26.90 28.93
CA GLY A 244 -3.49 27.20 30.05
C GLY A 244 -3.90 25.96 30.86
N LEU A 245 -3.08 24.90 30.84
CA LEU A 245 -3.31 23.63 31.51
C LEU A 245 -2.39 23.48 32.73
N GLN A 246 -2.28 24.52 33.56
CA GLN A 246 -1.34 24.56 34.69
C GLN A 246 -1.66 23.50 35.76
N SER A 247 -2.92 23.11 35.89
CA SER A 247 -3.36 22.08 36.85
C SER A 247 -3.07 20.65 36.39
N ARG A 248 -2.73 20.43 35.12
CA ARG A 248 -2.40 19.09 34.61
C ARG A 248 -1.03 18.65 35.08
N GLU A 249 -0.89 17.36 35.39
CA GLU A 249 0.41 16.75 35.63
C GLU A 249 1.25 16.74 34.34
N VAL A 250 2.57 16.78 34.46
CA VAL A 250 3.46 16.56 33.31
C VAL A 250 3.13 15.18 32.70
N GLY A 251 3.06 15.11 31.38
CA GLY A 251 2.69 13.88 30.67
C GLY A 251 1.18 13.58 30.59
N ASP A 252 0.31 14.31 31.30
CA ASP A 252 -1.14 14.23 31.11
C ASP A 252 -1.55 15.03 29.86
N LEU A 253 -1.85 14.30 28.78
CA LEU A 253 -2.21 14.93 27.51
C LEU A 253 -3.68 15.38 27.45
N GLY A 254 -4.48 15.06 28.47
CA GLY A 254 -5.92 15.32 28.49
C GLY A 254 -6.72 14.34 27.62
N PRO A 255 -7.99 14.64 27.32
CA PRO A 255 -8.91 13.75 26.60
C PRO A 255 -8.64 13.68 25.09
N VAL A 256 -7.43 13.26 24.71
CA VAL A 256 -6.95 13.17 23.33
C VAL A 256 -7.42 11.89 22.63
N TYR A 257 -6.94 11.63 21.41
CA TYR A 257 -7.23 10.48 20.53
C TYR A 257 -7.87 9.25 21.19
N GLY A 258 -7.09 8.45 21.94
CA GLY A 258 -7.54 7.19 22.51
C GLY A 258 -8.72 7.35 23.46
N PHE A 259 -8.68 8.38 24.31
CA PHE A 259 -9.79 8.72 25.19
C PHE A 259 -11.06 8.98 24.39
N GLN A 260 -10.99 9.76 23.31
CA GLN A 260 -12.16 9.98 22.46
C GLN A 260 -12.61 8.69 21.74
N TRP A 261 -11.71 7.76 21.41
CA TRP A 261 -12.08 6.50 20.77
C TRP A 261 -12.84 5.55 21.71
N ARG A 262 -12.46 5.51 23.00
CA ARG A 262 -13.00 4.56 23.98
C ARG A 262 -14.04 5.17 24.93
N HIS A 263 -14.00 6.49 25.13
CA HIS A 263 -14.74 7.22 26.16
C HIS A 263 -15.32 8.54 25.63
N PHE A 264 -15.80 8.57 24.38
CA PHE A 264 -16.28 9.80 23.75
C PHE A 264 -17.37 10.48 24.60
N GLY A 265 -17.15 11.76 24.96
CA GLY A 265 -18.07 12.55 25.78
C GLY A 265 -18.07 12.23 27.27
N ALA A 266 -17.17 11.36 27.77
CA ALA A 266 -16.94 11.20 29.19
C ALA A 266 -16.26 12.45 29.76
N LYS A 267 -16.59 12.80 31.02
CA LYS A 267 -15.96 13.94 31.69
C LYS A 267 -14.53 13.58 32.10
N TYR A 268 -13.54 14.21 31.46
CA TYR A 268 -12.15 14.00 31.82
C TYR A 268 -11.85 14.56 33.21
N THR A 269 -10.97 13.87 33.93
CA THR A 269 -10.42 14.31 35.23
C THR A 269 -8.91 14.38 35.13
N ASP A 270 -8.24 13.24 35.18
CA ASP A 270 -6.80 13.09 34.99
C ASP A 270 -6.47 11.79 34.23
N MET A 271 -5.18 11.55 33.99
CA MET A 271 -4.67 10.38 33.28
C MET A 271 -4.62 9.08 34.11
N HIS A 272 -4.97 9.13 35.40
CA HIS A 272 -4.92 8.00 36.33
C HIS A 272 -6.31 7.42 36.64
N ALA A 273 -7.37 8.18 36.37
CA ALA A 273 -8.74 7.77 36.59
C ALA A 273 -9.17 6.57 35.71
N ASP A 274 -10.07 5.76 36.25
CA ASP A 274 -10.72 4.66 35.52
C ASP A 274 -11.96 5.18 34.78
N TYR A 275 -11.89 5.19 33.45
CA TYR A 275 -12.98 5.61 32.57
C TYR A 275 -13.81 4.44 32.03
N THR A 276 -13.60 3.21 32.51
CA THR A 276 -14.33 2.02 32.07
C THR A 276 -15.85 2.23 32.16
N GLY A 277 -16.53 2.01 31.04
CA GLY A 277 -17.99 2.18 30.94
C GLY A 277 -18.49 3.63 30.88
N GLN A 278 -17.59 4.62 30.86
CA GLN A 278 -17.93 6.03 30.72
C GLN A 278 -17.86 6.47 29.24
N GLY A 279 -18.78 7.35 28.84
CA GLY A 279 -18.85 7.85 27.46
C GLY A 279 -19.30 6.80 26.44
N VAL A 280 -18.95 7.01 25.18
CA VAL A 280 -19.23 6.08 24.08
C VAL A 280 -17.93 5.41 23.60
N ASP A 281 -17.88 4.07 23.67
CA ASP A 281 -16.80 3.28 23.07
C ASP A 281 -17.06 3.11 21.56
N GLN A 282 -16.59 4.08 20.79
CA GLN A 282 -16.74 4.11 19.34
C GLN A 282 -15.98 2.97 18.65
N LEU A 283 -14.82 2.58 19.18
CA LEU A 283 -14.02 1.49 18.60
C LEU A 283 -14.73 0.14 18.75
N ALA A 284 -15.31 -0.13 19.93
CA ALA A 284 -16.13 -1.30 20.16
C ALA A 284 -17.36 -1.32 19.24
N GLU A 285 -18.04 -0.17 19.05
CA GLU A 285 -19.18 -0.05 18.15
C GLU A 285 -18.80 -0.32 16.68
N VAL A 286 -17.66 0.20 16.22
CA VAL A 286 -17.11 -0.06 14.88
C VAL A 286 -16.86 -1.55 14.67
N ILE A 287 -16.18 -2.21 15.61
CA ILE A 287 -15.89 -3.66 15.56
C ILE A 287 -17.19 -4.46 15.55
N HIS A 288 -18.15 -4.10 16.41
CA HIS A 288 -19.46 -4.75 16.47
C HIS A 288 -20.19 -4.65 15.12
N LYS A 289 -20.31 -3.44 14.56
CA LYS A 289 -20.97 -3.21 13.27
C LYS A 289 -20.29 -3.97 12.13
N LEU A 290 -18.96 -4.01 12.10
CA LEU A 290 -18.24 -4.78 11.07
C LEU A 290 -18.50 -6.29 11.17
N ARG A 291 -18.72 -6.82 12.38
CA ARG A 291 -19.08 -8.24 12.59
C ARG A 291 -20.55 -8.52 12.22
N THR A 292 -21.49 -7.62 12.55
CA THR A 292 -22.93 -7.90 12.48
C THR A 292 -23.65 -7.28 11.28
N ASN A 293 -23.18 -6.14 10.79
CA ASN A 293 -23.76 -5.42 9.66
C ASN A 293 -22.66 -4.67 8.86
N PRO A 294 -21.76 -5.39 8.15
CA PRO A 294 -20.65 -4.77 7.42
C PRO A 294 -21.06 -3.85 6.27
N SER A 295 -22.34 -3.88 5.86
CA SER A 295 -22.92 -2.97 4.87
C SER A 295 -23.36 -1.62 5.45
N ASP A 296 -23.30 -1.44 6.77
CA ASP A 296 -23.64 -0.18 7.43
C ASP A 296 -22.70 0.94 6.94
N ARG A 297 -23.29 2.10 6.65
CA ARG A 297 -22.57 3.30 6.15
C ARG A 297 -22.22 4.29 7.27
N ARG A 298 -22.47 3.91 8.53
CA ARG A 298 -22.23 4.69 9.76
C ARG A 298 -21.19 4.01 10.65
N ILE A 299 -20.21 3.36 10.03
CA ILE A 299 -19.02 2.82 10.69
C ILE A 299 -17.99 3.95 10.70
N VAL A 300 -18.03 4.78 11.74
CA VAL A 300 -17.25 6.00 11.86
C VAL A 300 -16.60 6.05 13.24
N LEU A 301 -15.34 6.48 13.27
CA LEU A 301 -14.58 6.71 14.50
C LEU A 301 -14.09 8.16 14.46
N SER A 302 -14.42 8.96 15.49
CA SER A 302 -14.04 10.37 15.56
C SER A 302 -13.26 10.68 16.83
N ALA A 303 -12.21 11.47 16.72
CA ALA A 303 -11.53 12.07 17.87
C ALA A 303 -11.82 13.59 17.99
N TRP A 304 -12.72 14.14 17.17
CA TRP A 304 -13.08 15.55 17.20
C TRP A 304 -14.28 15.78 18.13
N ASN A 305 -14.01 16.24 19.35
CA ASN A 305 -15.03 16.66 20.31
C ASN A 305 -14.87 18.15 20.64
N PRO A 306 -15.71 19.05 20.09
CA PRO A 306 -15.64 20.49 20.37
C PRO A 306 -15.69 20.87 21.85
N ALA A 307 -16.38 20.09 22.69
CA ALA A 307 -16.50 20.37 24.11
C ALA A 307 -15.15 20.21 24.85
N ASP A 308 -14.31 19.30 24.39
CA ASP A 308 -13.08 18.90 25.08
C ASP A 308 -11.82 19.55 24.50
N LEU A 309 -11.91 20.29 23.38
CA LEU A 309 -10.72 20.79 22.67
C LEU A 309 -9.81 21.67 23.53
N ASN A 310 -10.38 22.42 24.46
CA ASN A 310 -9.62 23.30 25.37
C ASN A 310 -8.92 22.51 26.49
N GLU A 311 -9.33 21.27 26.72
CA GLU A 311 -8.75 20.39 27.75
C GLU A 311 -7.60 19.55 27.20
N MET A 312 -7.47 19.43 25.88
CA MET A 312 -6.42 18.65 25.21
C MET A 312 -5.10 19.43 25.16
N ALA A 313 -3.99 18.77 25.50
CA ALA A 313 -2.65 19.34 25.34
C ALA A 313 -2.42 19.77 23.88
N LEU A 314 -2.75 18.89 22.93
CA LEU A 314 -2.75 19.21 21.50
C LEU A 314 -4.12 18.87 20.90
N PRO A 315 -4.92 19.86 20.46
CA PRO A 315 -6.20 19.61 19.79
C PRO A 315 -5.99 18.70 18.60
N VAL A 316 -6.85 17.69 18.45
CA VAL A 316 -6.71 16.61 17.44
C VAL A 316 -6.67 17.20 16.03
N PRO A 317 -5.49 17.36 15.40
CA PRO A 317 -5.44 17.77 14.01
C PRO A 317 -5.71 16.49 13.23
N HIS A 318 -6.86 16.39 12.58
CA HIS A 318 -7.00 15.45 11.45
C HIS A 318 -6.28 15.99 10.18
N VAL A 319 -5.40 16.98 10.37
CA VAL A 319 -4.36 17.38 9.43
C VAL A 319 -3.11 16.56 9.77
N LEU A 320 -3.05 15.35 9.25
CA LEU A 320 -2.08 14.32 9.57
C LEU A 320 -0.66 14.67 9.05
N PRO A 321 0.38 14.78 9.91
CA PRO A 321 1.73 14.53 9.46
C PRO A 321 1.86 13.04 9.07
N ILE A 322 2.58 12.77 7.98
CA ILE A 322 2.77 11.46 7.31
C ILE A 322 3.17 10.29 8.24
N LEU A 323 3.60 10.56 9.47
CA LEU A 323 3.84 9.55 10.50
C LEU A 323 2.54 8.91 11.02
N ARG A 324 1.44 9.68 11.17
CA ARG A 324 0.17 9.19 11.74
C ARG A 324 -0.72 8.45 10.74
N GLY A 325 -0.56 8.67 9.44
CA GLY A 325 -1.25 7.87 8.40
C GLY A 325 -0.90 6.37 8.48
N LYS A 326 0.26 6.03 9.05
CA LYS A 326 0.72 4.66 9.23
C LYS A 326 0.02 3.95 10.39
N CYS A 327 -0.38 4.71 11.42
CA CYS A 327 -1.19 4.19 12.53
C CYS A 327 -2.56 3.72 12.01
N TYR A 328 -3.18 4.42 11.06
CA TYR A 328 -4.46 4.01 10.47
C TYR A 328 -4.34 2.80 9.52
N ALA A 329 -3.23 2.67 8.78
CA ALA A 329 -2.94 1.47 8.01
C ALA A 329 -2.80 0.22 8.90
N LEU A 330 -2.16 0.38 10.08
CA LEU A 330 -2.06 -0.67 11.09
C LEU A 330 -3.43 -0.95 11.72
N LEU A 331 -4.16 0.08 12.16
CA LEU A 331 -5.50 -0.06 12.74
C LEU A 331 -6.45 -0.81 11.80
N THR A 332 -6.43 -0.48 10.51
CA THR A 332 -7.25 -1.16 9.48
C THR A 332 -6.94 -2.66 9.43
N ARG A 333 -5.67 -3.05 9.55
CA ARG A 333 -5.27 -4.46 9.62
C ARG A 333 -5.75 -5.14 10.90
N LEU A 334 -5.56 -4.51 12.06
CA LEU A 334 -5.96 -5.09 13.35
C LEU A 334 -7.48 -5.29 13.42
N VAL A 335 -8.25 -4.27 13.02
CA VAL A 335 -9.71 -4.34 12.94
C VAL A 335 -10.14 -5.44 11.97
N ALA A 336 -9.55 -5.50 10.77
CA ALA A 336 -9.87 -6.55 9.80
C ALA A 336 -9.62 -7.95 10.38
N GLN A 337 -8.50 -8.16 11.08
CA GLN A 337 -8.17 -9.44 11.69
C GLN A 337 -9.20 -9.87 12.76
N VAL A 338 -9.52 -8.99 13.72
CA VAL A 338 -10.45 -9.33 14.81
C VAL A 338 -11.90 -9.48 14.35
N VAL A 339 -12.26 -8.98 13.16
CA VAL A 339 -13.59 -9.18 12.57
C VAL A 339 -13.62 -10.25 11.47
N GLY A 340 -12.50 -10.94 11.21
CA GLY A 340 -12.43 -12.01 10.21
C GLY A 340 -12.49 -11.51 8.75
N LEU A 341 -12.15 -10.24 8.51
CA LEU A 341 -12.08 -9.64 7.17
C LEU A 341 -10.63 -9.56 6.65
N LYS A 342 -10.49 -9.31 5.35
CA LYS A 342 -9.20 -9.04 4.72
C LYS A 342 -8.98 -7.53 4.57
N PRO A 343 -7.80 -7.00 4.92
CA PRO A 343 -7.50 -5.59 4.73
C PRO A 343 -7.48 -5.25 3.22
N GLY A 344 -8.14 -4.15 2.85
CA GLY A 344 -8.27 -3.70 1.47
C GLY A 344 -7.30 -2.57 1.14
N GLU A 345 -7.70 -1.34 1.46
CA GLU A 345 -7.00 -0.12 1.10
C GLU A 345 -7.08 0.89 2.26
N PHE A 346 -6.05 1.69 2.43
CA PHE A 346 -6.05 2.87 3.29
C PHE A 346 -6.11 4.14 2.44
N ILE A 347 -7.11 4.98 2.68
CA ILE A 347 -7.30 6.25 1.98
C ILE A 347 -7.06 7.39 2.97
N HIS A 348 -6.12 8.26 2.63
CA HIS A 348 -5.69 9.36 3.47
C HIS A 348 -6.11 10.67 2.84
N VAL A 349 -7.07 11.36 3.46
CA VAL A 349 -7.52 12.70 3.05
C VAL A 349 -6.93 13.73 4.00
N ILE A 350 -6.32 14.78 3.46
CA ILE A 350 -5.63 15.82 4.22
C ILE A 350 -6.26 17.18 3.91
N GLY A 351 -6.61 17.93 4.96
CA GLY A 351 -7.04 19.33 4.85
C GLY A 351 -5.86 20.24 4.52
N ASP A 352 -5.12 20.69 5.54
CA ASP A 352 -3.95 21.55 5.35
C ASP A 352 -2.66 20.73 5.20
N ALA A 353 -2.32 20.34 3.97
CA ALA A 353 -1.08 19.61 3.70
C ALA A 353 0.11 20.59 3.65
N HIS A 354 0.99 20.54 4.64
CA HIS A 354 2.08 21.51 4.79
C HIS A 354 3.46 20.89 5.06
N ILE A 355 4.49 21.70 4.77
CA ILE A 355 5.90 21.48 5.07
C ILE A 355 6.38 22.66 5.92
N TYR A 356 7.00 22.38 7.06
CA TYR A 356 7.69 23.41 7.83
C TYR A 356 8.93 23.90 7.07
N LEU A 357 9.21 25.22 7.13
CA LEU A 357 10.33 25.81 6.39
C LEU A 357 11.69 25.18 6.79
N ASN A 358 11.86 24.78 8.05
CA ASN A 358 13.05 24.09 8.52
C ASN A 358 13.17 22.62 8.04
N HIS A 359 12.18 22.09 7.30
CA HIS A 359 12.20 20.75 6.71
C HIS A 359 12.44 20.74 5.19
N GLU A 360 12.50 21.90 4.54
CA GLU A 360 12.69 21.99 3.08
C GLU A 360 13.95 21.24 2.61
N GLU A 361 15.13 21.57 3.16
CA GLU A 361 16.38 20.90 2.80
C GLU A 361 16.37 19.38 3.08
N PRO A 362 15.96 18.89 4.27
CA PRO A 362 15.74 17.47 4.52
C PRO A 362 14.84 16.77 3.51
N LEU A 363 13.75 17.42 3.10
CA LEU A 363 12.78 16.85 2.16
C LEU A 363 13.28 16.87 0.72
N ILE A 364 14.01 17.91 0.29
CA ILE A 364 14.70 17.93 -1.00
C ILE A 364 15.70 16.78 -1.08
N LYS A 365 16.46 16.52 0.00
CA LYS A 365 17.33 15.35 0.10
C LYS A 365 16.56 14.03 0.05
N GLN A 366 15.35 13.97 0.61
CA GLN A 366 14.50 12.78 0.52
C GLN A 366 14.01 12.55 -0.91
N LEU A 367 13.68 13.61 -1.65
CA LEU A 367 13.16 13.54 -3.03
C LEU A 367 14.18 13.02 -4.05
N THR A 368 15.48 13.02 -3.74
CA THR A 368 16.52 12.41 -4.58
C THR A 368 16.60 10.89 -4.44
N ARG A 369 15.91 10.30 -3.45
CA ARG A 369 15.93 8.86 -3.19
C ARG A 369 14.83 8.16 -3.95
N THR A 370 15.20 7.14 -4.72
CA THR A 370 14.24 6.23 -5.35
C THR A 370 13.57 5.36 -4.28
N PRO A 371 12.23 5.28 -4.23
CA PRO A 371 11.51 4.34 -3.38
C PRO A 371 11.99 2.90 -3.61
N ARG A 372 12.05 2.14 -2.52
CA ARG A 372 12.24 0.68 -2.52
C ARG A 372 10.89 0.02 -2.25
N PRO A 373 10.71 -1.28 -2.56
CA PRO A 373 9.49 -2.00 -2.24
C PRO A 373 9.07 -1.78 -0.79
N PHE A 374 7.78 -1.51 -0.57
CA PHE A 374 7.19 -1.54 0.77
C PHE A 374 7.42 -2.90 1.45
N PRO A 375 7.60 -2.91 2.78
CA PRO A 375 7.69 -4.15 3.53
C PRO A 375 6.35 -4.87 3.61
N THR A 376 6.39 -6.09 4.13
CA THR A 376 5.19 -6.82 4.54
C THR A 376 5.03 -6.77 6.05
N LEU A 377 3.80 -6.60 6.54
CA LEU A 377 3.48 -6.67 7.96
C LEU A 377 2.74 -7.97 8.26
N HIS A 378 3.35 -8.80 9.09
CA HIS A 378 2.74 -9.98 9.69
C HIS A 378 2.25 -9.62 11.09
N VAL A 379 1.01 -10.01 11.37
CA VAL A 379 0.38 -9.86 12.67
C VAL A 379 0.13 -11.26 13.20
N ASN A 380 0.34 -11.48 14.51
CA ASN A 380 0.13 -12.78 15.15
C ASN A 380 -1.26 -13.34 14.81
N PRO A 381 -1.37 -14.48 14.11
CA PRO A 381 -2.65 -15.01 13.65
C PRO A 381 -3.53 -15.54 14.79
N GLU A 382 -2.99 -15.77 15.98
CA GLU A 382 -3.74 -16.25 17.14
C GLU A 382 -4.57 -15.14 17.81
N LYS A 383 -4.22 -13.87 17.57
CA LYS A 383 -4.90 -12.70 18.15
C LYS A 383 -6.15 -12.35 17.34
N ILE A 384 -7.25 -13.03 17.63
CA ILE A 384 -8.54 -12.86 16.93
C ILE A 384 -9.71 -12.42 17.83
N ALA A 385 -9.56 -12.55 19.15
CA ALA A 385 -10.67 -12.35 20.09
C ALA A 385 -11.00 -10.87 20.31
N SER A 386 -10.03 -10.10 20.80
CA SER A 386 -10.16 -8.66 21.04
C SER A 386 -9.06 -7.86 20.35
N ILE A 387 -9.39 -6.61 20.00
CA ILE A 387 -8.40 -5.63 19.54
C ILE A 387 -7.48 -5.18 20.68
N ASP A 388 -7.90 -5.36 21.92
CA ASP A 388 -7.13 -5.01 23.12
C ASP A 388 -6.03 -6.05 23.44
N ASP A 389 -6.06 -7.23 22.79
CA ASP A 389 -5.13 -8.32 23.09
C ASP A 389 -3.75 -8.13 22.44
N PHE A 390 -3.61 -7.20 21.50
CA PHE A 390 -2.37 -7.01 20.74
C PHE A 390 -1.27 -6.36 21.60
N THR A 391 -0.07 -6.92 21.56
CA THR A 391 1.15 -6.29 22.05
C THR A 391 2.12 -6.01 20.90
N PHE A 392 3.22 -5.30 21.15
CA PHE A 392 4.20 -4.99 20.10
C PHE A 392 4.83 -6.25 19.49
N GLU A 393 5.01 -7.30 20.31
CA GLU A 393 5.58 -8.58 19.93
C GLU A 393 4.72 -9.36 18.94
N ASP A 394 3.44 -9.01 18.83
CA ASP A 394 2.53 -9.59 17.83
C ASP A 394 2.77 -9.05 16.42
N PHE A 395 3.70 -8.11 16.23
CA PHE A 395 3.97 -7.48 14.94
C PHE A 395 5.37 -7.80 14.41
N GLU A 396 5.41 -8.31 13.18
CA GLU A 396 6.66 -8.56 12.47
C GLU A 396 6.67 -7.85 11.12
N VAL A 397 7.54 -6.85 10.99
CA VAL A 397 7.79 -6.16 9.72
C VAL A 397 8.92 -6.87 8.98
N ARG A 398 8.58 -7.52 7.85
CA ARG A 398 9.54 -8.25 7.01
C ARG A 398 9.92 -7.44 5.78
N ASN A 399 11.14 -7.67 5.27
CA ASN A 399 11.65 -7.05 4.03
C ASN A 399 11.73 -5.51 4.07
N TYR A 400 11.88 -4.91 5.25
CA TYR A 400 11.99 -3.46 5.38
C TYR A 400 13.43 -2.99 5.15
N HIS A 401 13.71 -2.55 3.92
CA HIS A 401 15.02 -2.05 3.51
C HIS A 401 14.97 -0.54 3.19
N PRO A 402 14.69 0.36 4.15
CA PRO A 402 14.63 1.78 3.84
C PRO A 402 16.02 2.38 3.57
N HIS A 403 16.03 3.56 2.95
CA HIS A 403 17.17 4.47 2.98
C HIS A 403 17.45 4.95 4.42
N GLY A 404 18.64 5.51 4.64
CA GLY A 404 19.06 6.01 5.95
C GLY A 404 18.10 7.05 6.55
N ALA A 405 18.12 7.20 7.86
CA ALA A 405 17.30 8.22 8.54
C ALA A 405 17.63 9.64 8.03
N ILE A 406 16.62 10.50 8.05
CA ILE A 406 16.77 11.95 7.81
C ILE A 406 16.28 12.65 9.06
N LYS A 407 17.17 13.34 9.76
CA LYS A 407 16.82 14.10 10.96
C LYS A 407 15.95 15.30 10.55
N MET A 408 14.80 15.44 11.19
CA MET A 408 13.90 16.58 11.07
C MET A 408 13.45 16.92 12.48
N THR A 409 13.63 18.16 12.88
CA THR A 409 13.28 18.62 14.24
C THR A 409 11.80 18.90 14.29
N MET A 410 11.11 18.41 15.32
CA MET A 410 9.71 18.73 15.54
C MET A 410 9.59 20.21 15.93
N SER A 411 8.69 20.94 15.27
CA SER A 411 8.33 22.29 15.69
C SER A 411 7.25 22.18 16.77
N VAL A 412 7.54 22.74 17.96
CA VAL A 412 6.67 22.66 19.15
C VAL A 412 5.89 23.94 19.31
#